data_AF-A0A7W1Z7R4-F1
#
_entry.id   AF-A0A7W1Z7R4-F1
#
_cell.length_a   1.000
_cell.length_b   1.000
_cell.length_c   1.000
_cell.angle_alpha   90.00
_cell.angle_beta   90.00
_cell.angle_gamma   90.00
#
_symmetry.space_group_name_H-M   'P 1'
#
loop_
_entity.id
_entity.type
_entity.pdbx_description
1 polymer ?
#
loop_
_entity_poly.entity_id
_entity_poly.type
_entity_poly.pdbx_seq_one_letter_code
_entity_poly.pdbx_strand_id
1 'polypeptide(L)'
;MITFKTTKKDLLKMFKHLCPGRMSRRNIKNAEECEITITDAKATFAARGAIFSIPCITKGTSKVTLSVSYFYDIIHNDPSKQFEFVIEENEMKINNLTINVATCFFEDDSILRSIKLPLNFNEVDVLQLLNDHTVEELIFNKVYGRVLKSARALDNSISAAYYLLRKYGVTRDELNNLTLPKLFKDGKIPEDAI
;
A
#
# COMPACT_ATOMS: atom_id res chain seq x y z
N MET A 1 -14.79 -16.81 -4.66
CA MET A 1 -13.97 -17.12 -5.85
C MET A 1 -14.06 -15.96 -6.81
N ILE A 2 -12.93 -15.26 -7.01
CA ILE A 2 -12.82 -14.11 -7.91
C ILE A 2 -11.92 -14.47 -9.07
N THR A 3 -12.27 -14.00 -10.27
CA THR A 3 -11.49 -14.34 -11.46
C THR A 3 -11.23 -13.14 -12.33
N PHE A 4 -10.04 -13.05 -12.91
CA PHE A 4 -9.78 -12.15 -14.03
C PHE A 4 -8.92 -12.82 -15.11
N LYS A 5 -9.09 -12.39 -16.37
CA LYS A 5 -8.33 -12.92 -17.51
C LYS A 5 -7.61 -11.80 -18.26
N THR A 6 -6.36 -12.04 -18.63
CA THR A 6 -5.54 -11.07 -19.36
C THR A 6 -4.52 -11.77 -20.28
N THR A 7 -3.81 -10.99 -21.09
CA THR A 7 -2.79 -11.51 -22.00
C THR A 7 -1.39 -11.35 -21.43
N LYS A 8 -0.47 -12.24 -21.81
CA LYS A 8 0.95 -12.12 -21.48
C LYS A 8 1.52 -10.77 -21.91
N LYS A 9 1.08 -10.26 -23.06
CA LYS A 9 1.53 -8.98 -23.61
C LYS A 9 1.19 -7.82 -22.68
N ASP A 10 -0.03 -7.80 -22.15
CA ASP A 10 -0.48 -6.73 -21.24
C ASP A 10 0.22 -6.81 -19.89
N LEU A 11 0.44 -8.02 -19.36
CA LEU A 11 1.22 -8.23 -18.14
C LEU A 11 2.68 -7.80 -18.30
N LEU A 12 3.34 -8.16 -19.40
CA LEU A 12 4.72 -7.72 -19.67
C LEU A 12 4.80 -6.20 -19.88
N LYS A 13 3.78 -5.58 -20.47
CA LYS A 13 3.68 -4.12 -20.57
C LYS A 13 3.51 -3.49 -19.19
N MET A 14 2.67 -4.07 -18.34
CA MET A 14 2.49 -3.67 -16.94
C MET A 14 3.82 -3.71 -16.17
N PHE A 15 4.59 -4.80 -16.25
CA PHE A 15 5.89 -4.88 -15.56
C PHE A 15 6.88 -3.80 -16.02
N LYS A 16 6.91 -3.47 -17.33
CA LYS A 16 7.72 -2.36 -17.84
C LYS A 16 7.30 -1.01 -17.27
N HIS A 17 6.01 -0.80 -17.01
CA HIS A 17 5.48 0.42 -16.41
C HIS A 17 5.68 0.50 -14.90
N LEU A 18 5.55 -0.62 -14.19
CA LEU A 18 5.73 -0.66 -12.73
C LEU A 18 7.21 -0.59 -12.33
N CYS A 19 8.12 -1.01 -13.20
CA CYS A 19 9.55 -1.10 -12.91
C CYS A 19 10.40 -0.49 -14.04
N PRO A 20 10.23 0.81 -14.39
CA PRO A 20 11.01 1.45 -15.44
C PRO A 20 12.50 1.45 -15.05
N GLY A 21 13.33 0.79 -15.87
CA GLY A 21 14.79 0.70 -15.64
C GLY A 21 15.26 -0.38 -14.65
N ARG A 22 14.36 -1.16 -14.03
CA ARG A 22 14.72 -2.20 -13.03
C ARG A 22 14.70 -3.63 -13.57
N MET A 23 14.40 -3.86 -14.85
CA MET A 23 14.33 -5.20 -15.44
C MET A 23 15.68 -5.89 -15.72
N SER A 24 16.77 -5.48 -15.07
CA SER A 24 17.96 -6.34 -15.00
C SER A 24 17.75 -7.34 -13.85
N ARG A 25 18.13 -8.61 -14.03
CA ARG A 25 18.05 -9.66 -12.98
C ARG A 25 18.69 -9.23 -11.64
N ARG A 26 19.55 -8.20 -11.62
CA ARG A 26 20.16 -7.64 -10.41
C ARG A 26 19.26 -6.65 -9.66
N ASN A 27 18.40 -5.90 -10.36
CA ASN A 27 17.59 -4.82 -9.76
C ASN A 27 16.17 -5.25 -9.36
N ILE A 28 15.66 -6.36 -9.93
CA ILE A 28 14.42 -7.03 -9.51
C ILE A 28 14.54 -7.64 -8.10
N LYS A 29 15.77 -7.80 -7.58
CA LYS A 29 16.03 -8.37 -6.24
C LYS A 29 15.61 -7.48 -5.07
N ASN A 30 15.26 -6.22 -5.30
CA ASN A 30 14.66 -5.42 -4.26
C ASN A 30 13.18 -5.82 -4.16
N ALA A 31 12.85 -6.48 -3.05
CA ALA A 31 11.55 -7.06 -2.69
C ALA A 31 10.42 -6.01 -2.64
N GLU A 32 10.07 -5.42 -3.77
CA GLU A 32 8.89 -4.59 -3.88
C GLU A 32 7.66 -5.48 -3.99
N GLU A 33 6.68 -5.21 -3.13
CA GLU A 33 5.37 -5.83 -3.20
C GLU A 33 4.59 -5.18 -4.34
N CYS A 34 3.95 -6.01 -5.15
CA CYS A 34 2.94 -5.66 -6.11
C CYS A 34 1.58 -5.86 -5.45
N GLU A 35 0.77 -4.83 -5.45
CA GLU A 35 -0.63 -4.90 -5.09
C GLU A 35 -1.45 -5.05 -6.36
N ILE A 36 -2.28 -6.09 -6.43
CA ILE A 36 -3.24 -6.32 -7.50
C ILE A 36 -4.62 -6.06 -6.92
N THR A 37 -5.25 -4.99 -7.36
CA THR A 37 -6.63 -4.63 -7.06
C THR A 37 -7.51 -5.03 -8.23
N ILE A 38 -8.48 -5.90 -8.00
CA ILE A 38 -9.45 -6.35 -9.00
C ILE A 38 -10.78 -5.71 -8.65
N THR A 39 -11.30 -4.97 -9.62
CA THR A 39 -12.63 -4.33 -9.56
C THR A 39 -13.42 -4.70 -10.80
N ASP A 40 -14.65 -4.21 -10.91
CA ASP A 40 -15.46 -4.43 -12.11
C ASP A 40 -14.74 -3.93 -13.37
N ALA A 41 -14.61 -4.84 -14.35
CA ALA A 41 -14.01 -4.63 -15.67
C ALA A 41 -12.52 -4.24 -15.73
N LYS A 42 -11.77 -4.26 -14.61
CA LYS A 42 -10.32 -3.95 -14.62
C LYS A 42 -9.55 -4.58 -13.48
N ALA A 43 -8.26 -4.80 -13.73
CA ALA A 43 -7.26 -5.14 -12.72
C ALA A 43 -6.22 -4.02 -12.67
N THR A 44 -6.06 -3.42 -11.50
CA THR A 44 -5.09 -2.36 -11.22
C THR A 44 -3.91 -2.97 -10.46
N PHE A 45 -2.72 -2.77 -10.99
CA PHE A 45 -1.46 -3.21 -10.42
C PHE A 45 -0.74 -1.98 -9.89
N ALA A 46 -0.34 -2.01 -8.63
CA ALA A 46 0.39 -0.94 -7.98
C ALA A 46 1.69 -1.47 -7.37
N ALA A 47 2.76 -0.74 -7.59
CA ALA A 47 4.03 -0.89 -6.89
C ALA A 47 4.48 0.50 -6.43
N ARG A 48 5.55 0.59 -5.62
CA ARG A 48 6.03 1.88 -5.11
C ARG A 48 6.26 2.88 -6.24
N GLY A 49 5.47 3.96 -6.24
CA GLY A 49 5.59 5.06 -7.20
C GLY A 49 5.03 4.80 -8.59
N ALA A 50 4.37 3.66 -8.84
CA ALA A 50 3.81 3.34 -10.15
C ALA A 50 2.47 2.58 -10.03
N ILE A 51 1.51 2.97 -10.86
CA ILE A 51 0.20 2.32 -10.96
C ILE A 51 -0.09 2.07 -12.44
N PHE A 52 -0.57 0.87 -12.75
CA PHE A 52 -0.95 0.48 -14.11
C PHE A 52 -2.25 -0.33 -14.07
N SER A 53 -3.20 -0.01 -14.95
CA SER A 53 -4.48 -0.73 -15.00
C SER A 53 -4.67 -1.42 -16.32
N ILE A 54 -5.15 -2.67 -16.28
CA ILE A 54 -5.50 -3.47 -17.43
C ILE A 54 -7.01 -3.66 -17.44
N PRO A 55 -7.72 -3.18 -18.48
CA PRO A 55 -9.11 -3.56 -18.72
C PRO A 55 -9.20 -5.07 -18.92
N CYS A 56 -10.02 -5.76 -18.13
CA CYS A 56 -10.16 -7.21 -18.20
C CYS A 56 -11.55 -7.65 -17.76
N ILE A 57 -11.93 -8.86 -18.16
CA ILE A 57 -13.17 -9.47 -17.69
C ILE A 57 -12.92 -9.94 -16.26
N THR A 58 -13.69 -9.41 -15.31
CA THR A 58 -13.58 -9.72 -13.89
C THR A 58 -14.90 -10.29 -13.35
N LYS A 59 -14.80 -11.07 -12.27
CA LYS A 59 -15.95 -11.52 -11.49
C LYS A 59 -15.64 -11.31 -10.00
N GLY A 60 -16.22 -10.27 -9.41
CA GLY A 60 -16.03 -9.87 -8.02
C GLY A 60 -14.80 -8.99 -7.76
N THR A 61 -14.65 -8.57 -6.51
CA THR A 61 -13.71 -7.54 -6.04
C THR A 61 -12.73 -8.11 -5.01
N SER A 62 -11.42 -8.02 -5.27
CA SER A 62 -10.40 -8.46 -4.32
C SER A 62 -9.07 -7.76 -4.51
N LYS A 63 -8.25 -7.82 -3.46
CA LYS A 63 -6.89 -7.30 -3.48
C LYS A 63 -5.95 -8.41 -3.08
N VAL A 64 -4.87 -8.51 -3.83
CA VAL A 64 -3.84 -9.53 -3.65
C VAL A 64 -2.50 -8.85 -3.58
N THR A 65 -1.67 -9.24 -2.63
CA THR A 65 -0.31 -8.72 -2.50
C THR A 65 0.70 -9.85 -2.66
N LEU A 66 1.68 -9.65 -3.55
CA LEU A 66 2.76 -10.60 -3.82
C LEU A 66 4.03 -9.88 -4.29
N SER A 67 5.18 -10.56 -4.24
CA SER A 67 6.42 -9.96 -4.71
C SER A 67 6.43 -9.74 -6.23
N VAL A 68 6.83 -8.54 -6.69
CA VAL A 68 6.96 -8.21 -8.12
C VAL A 68 7.90 -9.18 -8.83
N SER A 69 9.02 -9.57 -8.18
CA SER A 69 10.01 -10.48 -8.76
C SER A 69 9.45 -11.87 -9.00
N TYR A 70 8.81 -12.42 -7.97
CA TYR A 70 8.15 -13.72 -8.04
C TYR A 70 7.04 -13.72 -9.10
N PHE A 71 6.23 -12.66 -9.12
CA PHE A 71 5.17 -12.53 -10.09
C PHE A 71 5.71 -12.46 -11.53
N TYR A 72 6.76 -11.67 -11.74
CA TYR A 72 7.43 -11.57 -13.05
C TYR A 72 7.99 -12.92 -13.50
N ASP A 73 8.66 -13.65 -12.61
CA ASP A 73 9.27 -14.95 -12.94
C ASP A 73 8.21 -15.99 -13.35
N ILE A 74 7.04 -16.01 -12.70
CA ILE A 74 5.91 -16.87 -13.09
C ILE A 74 5.47 -16.53 -14.52
N ILE A 75 5.15 -15.26 -14.78
CA ILE A 75 4.60 -14.83 -16.08
C ILE A 75 5.62 -14.93 -17.21
N HIS A 76 6.89 -14.62 -16.94
CA HIS A 76 7.94 -14.63 -17.94
C HIS A 76 8.25 -16.05 -18.41
N ASN A 77 8.41 -16.98 -17.46
CA ASN A 77 8.81 -18.36 -17.75
C ASN A 77 7.67 -19.26 -18.24
N ASP A 78 6.41 -18.91 -17.99
CA ASP A 78 5.26 -19.65 -18.51
C ASP A 78 5.07 -19.37 -20.02
N PRO A 79 4.99 -20.40 -20.90
CA PRO A 79 4.81 -20.22 -22.34
C PRO A 79 3.41 -19.73 -22.76
N SER A 80 2.45 -19.68 -21.85
CA SER A 80 1.05 -19.33 -22.12
C SER A 80 0.88 -17.91 -22.65
N LYS A 81 -0.02 -17.75 -23.62
CA LYS A 81 -0.35 -16.42 -24.20
C LYS A 81 -1.45 -15.71 -23.41
N GLN A 82 -2.33 -16.48 -22.78
CA GLN A 82 -3.41 -16.00 -21.94
C GLN A 82 -3.18 -16.49 -20.51
N PHE A 83 -3.56 -15.66 -19.55
CA PHE A 83 -3.48 -15.97 -18.13
C PHE A 83 -4.86 -15.82 -17.52
N GLU A 84 -5.30 -16.87 -16.86
CA GLU A 84 -6.46 -16.88 -15.99
C GLU A 84 -5.99 -16.87 -14.54
N PHE A 85 -6.52 -15.92 -13.79
CA PHE A 85 -6.26 -15.74 -12.39
C PHE A 85 -7.52 -16.09 -11.62
N VAL A 86 -7.43 -17.01 -10.68
CA VAL A 86 -8.50 -17.37 -9.74
C VAL A 86 -8.01 -17.08 -8.34
N ILE A 87 -8.75 -16.27 -7.60
CA ILE A 87 -8.39 -15.82 -6.26
C ILE A 87 -9.39 -16.40 -5.27
N GLU A 88 -8.82 -17.08 -4.30
CA GLU A 88 -9.47 -17.75 -3.18
C GLU A 88 -8.77 -17.28 -1.89
N GLU A 89 -9.26 -17.71 -0.74
CA GLU A 89 -8.74 -17.23 0.53
C GLU A 89 -7.29 -17.65 0.74
N ASN A 90 -6.41 -16.65 0.83
CA ASN A 90 -4.95 -16.76 0.95
C ASN A 90 -4.23 -17.46 -0.22
N GLU A 91 -4.95 -17.69 -1.33
CA GLU A 91 -4.44 -18.41 -2.47
C GLU A 91 -4.80 -17.70 -3.78
N MET A 92 -3.85 -17.71 -4.71
CA MET A 92 -4.07 -17.29 -6.09
C MET A 92 -3.62 -18.42 -7.01
N LYS A 93 -4.51 -18.82 -7.91
CA LYS A 93 -4.21 -19.73 -9.00
C LYS A 93 -3.94 -18.92 -10.25
N ILE A 94 -2.80 -19.18 -10.88
CA ILE A 94 -2.39 -18.62 -12.15
C ILE A 94 -2.30 -19.80 -13.12
N ASN A 95 -3.29 -19.94 -14.00
CA ASN A 95 -3.48 -21.15 -14.81
C ASN A 95 -3.46 -22.41 -13.92
N ASN A 96 -2.43 -23.25 -14.05
CA ASN A 96 -2.27 -24.49 -13.29
C ASN A 96 -1.41 -24.33 -12.03
N LEU A 97 -0.81 -23.17 -11.79
CA LEU A 97 0.06 -22.90 -10.65
C LEU A 97 -0.77 -22.30 -9.50
N THR A 98 -0.71 -22.90 -8.31
CA THR A 98 -1.31 -22.32 -7.09
C THR A 98 -0.20 -21.70 -6.25
N ILE A 99 -0.40 -20.45 -5.82
CA ILE A 99 0.54 -19.71 -4.99
C ILE A 99 -0.16 -19.17 -3.74
N ASN A 100 0.54 -19.21 -2.60
CA ASN A 100 0.08 -18.58 -1.37
C ASN A 100 0.34 -17.08 -1.46
N VAL A 101 -0.70 -16.29 -1.24
CA VAL A 101 -0.66 -14.83 -1.33
C VAL A 101 -1.54 -14.23 -0.25
N ALA A 102 -1.24 -13.01 0.18
CA ALA A 102 -2.14 -12.30 1.06
C ALA A 102 -3.34 -11.80 0.22
N THR A 103 -4.54 -12.28 0.52
CA THR A 103 -5.78 -11.89 -0.17
C THR A 103 -6.71 -11.15 0.77
N CYS A 104 -7.46 -10.20 0.25
CA CYS A 104 -8.59 -9.60 0.94
C CYS A 104 -9.77 -9.45 -0.01
N PHE A 105 -10.94 -9.80 0.50
CA PHE A 105 -12.23 -9.71 -0.17
C PHE A 105 -13.04 -8.61 0.51
N PHE A 106 -13.71 -7.78 -0.28
CA PHE A 106 -14.49 -6.65 0.25
C PHE A 106 -15.72 -6.43 -0.62
N GLU A 107 -16.82 -6.08 0.05
CA GLU A 107 -18.07 -5.69 -0.60
C GLU A 107 -18.06 -4.21 -1.02
N ASP A 108 -17.25 -3.37 -0.35
CA ASP A 108 -17.12 -1.93 -0.61
C ASP A 108 -15.71 -1.51 -1.04
N ASP A 109 -15.64 -0.71 -2.12
CA ASP A 109 -14.42 -0.27 -2.84
C ASP A 109 -13.54 0.76 -2.08
N SER A 110 -13.90 1.17 -0.85
CA SER A 110 -13.16 2.19 -0.09
C SER A 110 -11.76 1.72 0.32
N ILE A 111 -11.65 0.51 0.87
CA ILE A 111 -10.42 -0.07 1.43
C ILE A 111 -9.37 -0.39 0.34
N LEU A 112 -9.78 -0.37 -0.93
CA LEU A 112 -8.96 -0.69 -2.09
C LEU A 112 -8.01 0.42 -2.56
N ARG A 113 -8.17 1.63 -2.06
CA ARG A 113 -7.41 2.79 -2.54
C ARG A 113 -5.93 2.62 -2.17
N SER A 114 -5.07 2.60 -3.18
CA SER A 114 -3.62 2.67 -2.96
C SER A 114 -3.28 3.99 -2.28
N ILE A 115 -2.53 3.92 -1.19
CA ILE A 115 -2.06 5.11 -0.47
C ILE A 115 -1.05 5.85 -1.35
N LYS A 116 -1.35 7.10 -1.66
CA LYS A 116 -0.45 7.97 -2.43
C LYS A 116 0.57 8.60 -1.49
N LEU A 117 1.74 7.98 -1.39
CA LEU A 117 2.89 8.57 -0.72
C LEU A 117 3.90 9.13 -1.74
N PRO A 118 4.45 10.34 -1.51
CA PRO A 118 5.54 10.86 -2.34
C PRO A 118 6.79 10.00 -2.22
N LEU A 119 7.67 10.05 -3.24
CA LEU A 119 8.89 9.21 -3.28
C LEU A 119 9.83 9.46 -2.08
N ASN A 120 9.88 10.71 -1.62
CA ASN A 120 10.65 11.18 -0.47
C ASN A 120 9.70 11.68 0.63
N PHE A 121 8.84 10.81 1.15
CA PHE A 121 7.92 11.17 2.22
C PHE A 121 8.65 11.36 3.57
N ASN A 122 8.23 12.35 4.33
CA ASN A 122 8.67 12.63 5.69
C ASN A 122 7.66 12.10 6.71
N GLU A 123 8.01 12.11 8.01
CA GLU A 123 7.14 11.63 9.09
C GLU A 123 5.80 12.39 9.15
N VAL A 124 5.79 13.67 8.77
CA VAL A 124 4.59 14.49 8.66
C VAL A 124 3.63 13.93 7.60
N ASP A 125 4.15 13.56 6.43
CA ASP A 125 3.35 13.01 5.34
C ASP A 125 2.72 11.67 5.74
N VAL A 126 3.42 10.87 6.55
CA VAL A 126 2.90 9.60 7.09
C VAL A 126 1.80 9.85 8.12
N LEU A 127 1.97 10.83 9.01
CA LEU A 127 0.97 11.17 10.02
C LEU A 127 -0.29 11.76 9.39
N GLN A 128 -0.15 12.54 8.31
CA GLN A 128 -1.28 13.11 7.59
C GLN A 128 -2.17 12.06 6.92
N LEU A 129 -1.67 10.84 6.71
CA LEU A 129 -2.50 9.75 6.20
C LEU A 129 -3.69 9.44 7.11
N LEU A 130 -3.57 9.68 8.43
CA LEU A 130 -4.67 9.51 9.37
C LEU A 130 -5.85 10.45 9.12
N ASN A 131 -5.66 11.56 8.38
CA ASN A 131 -6.74 12.48 8.06
C ASN A 131 -7.62 11.99 6.89
N ASP A 132 -7.03 11.24 5.97
CA ASP A 132 -7.66 10.91 4.69
C ASP A 132 -7.91 9.40 4.53
N HIS A 133 -7.42 8.57 5.46
CA HIS A 133 -7.50 7.10 5.45
C HIS A 133 -7.92 6.53 6.80
N THR A 134 -8.68 5.43 6.77
CA THR A 134 -9.08 4.72 8.00
C THR A 134 -7.95 3.86 8.57
N VAL A 135 -8.08 3.47 9.85
CA VAL A 135 -7.11 2.59 10.49
C VAL A 135 -7.05 1.24 9.79
N GLU A 136 -8.19 0.69 9.36
CA GLU A 136 -8.24 -0.56 8.59
C GLU A 136 -7.49 -0.42 7.26
N GLU A 137 -7.65 0.70 6.55
CA GLU A 137 -6.92 1.00 5.31
C GLU A 137 -5.40 1.06 5.55
N LEU A 138 -4.97 1.68 6.64
CA LEU A 138 -3.55 1.82 6.98
C LEU A 138 -2.93 0.48 7.39
N ILE A 139 -3.67 -0.34 8.14
CA ILE A 139 -3.25 -1.70 8.52
C ILE A 139 -3.14 -2.54 7.26
N PHE A 140 -4.16 -2.46 6.41
CA PHE A 140 -4.25 -3.22 5.17
C PHE A 140 -3.08 -2.91 4.23
N ASN A 141 -2.74 -1.63 4.03
CA ASN A 141 -1.61 -1.22 3.20
C ASN A 141 -0.23 -1.36 3.90
N LYS A 142 -0.17 -2.00 5.09
CA LYS A 142 1.05 -2.17 5.90
C LYS A 142 1.79 -0.86 6.24
N VAL A 143 1.08 0.27 6.23
CA VAL A 143 1.63 1.59 6.56
C VAL A 143 1.41 1.94 8.03
N TYR A 144 0.42 1.32 8.69
CA TYR A 144 0.05 1.60 10.08
C TYR A 144 1.23 1.47 11.07
N GLY A 145 2.09 0.47 10.91
CA GLY A 145 3.28 0.35 11.76
C GLY A 145 4.26 1.54 11.64
N ARG A 146 4.30 2.19 10.48
CA ARG A 146 5.08 3.43 10.28
C ARG A 146 4.38 4.62 10.91
N VAL A 147 3.06 4.69 10.80
CA VAL A 147 2.23 5.73 11.45
C VAL A 147 2.46 5.71 12.96
N LEU A 148 2.38 4.53 13.59
CA LEU A 148 2.66 4.38 15.03
C LEU A 148 4.08 4.82 15.40
N LYS A 149 5.08 4.48 14.58
CA LYS A 149 6.46 4.89 14.82
C LYS A 149 6.62 6.42 14.74
N SER A 150 6.02 7.05 13.74
CA SER A 150 6.03 8.50 13.57
C SER A 150 5.25 9.21 14.68
N ALA A 151 4.14 8.64 15.15
CA ALA A 151 3.36 9.19 16.27
C ALA A 151 4.19 9.17 17.58
N ARG A 152 4.90 8.08 17.86
CA ARG A 152 5.82 7.99 19.00
C ARG A 152 6.99 8.96 18.86
N ALA A 153 7.54 9.14 17.65
CA ALA A 153 8.61 10.10 17.41
C ALA A 153 8.14 11.55 17.67
N LEU A 154 6.90 11.88 17.29
CA LEU A 154 6.27 13.16 17.60
C LEU A 154 6.11 13.36 19.10
N ASP A 155 5.58 12.37 19.84
CA ASP A 155 5.40 12.48 21.30
C ASP A 155 6.74 12.62 22.04
N ASN A 156 7.77 11.90 21.60
CA ASN A 156 9.13 12.06 22.11
C ASN A 156 9.69 13.47 21.86
N SER A 157 9.43 14.01 20.66
CA SER A 157 9.87 15.37 20.30
C SER A 157 9.16 16.44 21.12
N ILE A 158 7.85 16.28 21.35
CA ILE A 158 7.06 17.15 22.24
C ILE A 158 7.55 17.06 23.67
N SER A 159 7.83 15.85 24.17
CA SER A 159 8.37 15.63 25.51
C SER A 159 9.75 16.26 25.69
N ALA A 160 10.62 16.15 24.69
CA ALA A 160 11.94 16.80 24.68
C ALA A 160 11.80 18.33 24.66
N ALA A 161 10.92 18.88 23.81
CA ALA A 161 10.64 20.31 23.75
C ALA A 161 10.09 20.84 25.09
N TYR A 162 9.15 20.11 25.70
CA TYR A 162 8.62 20.42 27.03
C TYR A 162 9.73 20.45 28.08
N TYR A 163 10.61 19.44 28.11
CA TYR A 163 11.71 19.40 29.07
C TYR A 163 12.64 20.63 28.98
N LEU A 164 12.87 21.13 27.75
CA LEU A 164 13.71 22.30 27.50
C LEU A 164 13.01 23.62 27.82
N LEU A 165 11.70 23.71 27.55
CA LEU A 165 10.94 24.96 27.60
C LEU A 165 10.16 25.15 28.91
N ARG A 166 9.99 24.10 29.73
CA ARG A 166 9.32 24.19 31.03
C ARG A 166 9.91 25.24 31.95
N LYS A 167 11.22 25.50 31.84
CA LYS A 167 11.93 26.53 32.62
C LYS A 167 11.49 27.97 32.27
N TYR A 168 10.83 28.15 31.13
CA TYR A 168 10.26 29.40 30.66
C TYR A 168 8.74 29.46 30.82
N GLY A 169 8.14 28.52 31.56
CA GLY A 169 6.70 28.48 31.82
C GLY A 169 5.86 27.82 30.73
N VAL A 170 6.48 27.22 29.69
CA VAL A 170 5.75 26.54 28.61
C VAL A 170 5.20 25.21 29.12
N THR A 171 3.90 24.99 28.88
CA THR A 171 3.19 23.76 29.23
C THR A 171 3.19 22.75 28.08
N ARG A 172 2.96 21.48 28.40
CA ARG A 172 2.82 20.43 27.38
C ARG A 172 1.59 20.67 26.49
N ASP A 173 0.52 21.21 27.07
CA ASP A 173 -0.72 21.51 26.36
C ASP A 173 -0.53 22.62 25.31
N GLU A 174 0.27 23.64 25.61
CA GLU A 174 0.64 24.68 24.63
C GLU A 174 1.43 24.12 23.45
N LEU A 175 2.34 23.18 23.70
CA LEU A 175 3.10 22.51 22.63
C LEU A 175 2.20 21.62 21.77
N ASN A 176 1.27 20.89 22.39
CA ASN A 176 0.25 20.10 21.68
C ASN A 176 -0.66 21.00 20.85
N ASN A 177 -1.16 22.09 21.42
CA ASN A 177 -2.03 23.05 20.74
C ASN A 177 -1.33 23.76 19.56
N LEU A 178 0.00 23.85 19.57
CA LEU A 178 0.77 24.44 18.45
C LEU A 178 1.05 23.44 17.32
N THR A 179 1.17 22.15 17.64
CA THR A 179 1.62 21.11 16.72
C THR A 179 0.46 20.30 16.13
N LEU A 180 -0.50 19.86 16.93
CA LEU A 180 -1.60 19.00 16.50
C LEU A 180 -2.50 19.64 15.44
N PRO A 181 -2.89 20.93 15.53
CA PRO A 181 -3.72 21.56 14.49
C PRO A 181 -3.02 21.72 13.13
N LYS A 182 -1.68 21.65 13.09
CA LYS A 182 -0.92 21.69 11.83
C LYS A 182 -0.80 20.32 11.17
N LEU A 183 -1.08 19.25 11.92
CA LEU A 183 -0.93 17.86 11.48
C LEU A 183 -2.28 17.17 11.25
N PHE A 184 -3.29 17.48 12.07
CA PHE A 184 -4.59 16.85 12.05
C PHE A 184 -5.69 17.88 11.86
N LYS A 185 -6.65 17.60 10.97
CA LYS A 185 -7.80 18.49 10.71
C LYS A 185 -8.67 18.70 11.95
N ASP A 186 -8.73 17.69 12.83
CA ASP A 186 -9.56 17.70 14.04
C ASP A 186 -8.79 18.10 15.32
N GLY A 187 -7.49 18.44 15.19
CA GLY A 187 -6.68 18.92 16.31
C GLY A 187 -6.41 17.89 17.42
N LYS A 188 -6.69 16.61 17.18
CA LYS A 188 -6.42 15.50 18.11
C LYS A 188 -5.68 14.37 17.40
N ILE A 189 -4.82 13.68 18.16
CA ILE A 189 -4.29 12.38 17.73
C ILE A 189 -5.47 11.40 17.80
N PRO A 190 -5.76 10.63 16.74
CA PRO A 190 -6.78 9.58 16.81
C PRO A 190 -6.48 8.66 18.00
N GLU A 191 -7.47 8.42 18.86
CA GLU A 191 -7.31 7.56 20.05
C GLU A 191 -6.78 6.16 19.68
N ASP A 192 -7.05 5.73 18.46
CA ASP A 192 -6.60 4.47 17.87
C ASP A 192 -5.11 4.42 17.50
N ALA A 193 -4.36 5.52 17.69
CA ALA A 193 -2.93 5.61 17.40
C ALA A 193 -2.05 5.72 18.67
N ILE A 194 -2.65 5.68 19.87
CA ILE A 194 -1.98 5.73 21.18
C ILE A 194 -1.82 4.32 21.75
#